data_AF-A0A1N6F8S6-F1
#
_entry.id   AF-A0A1N6F8S6-F1
#
_cell.length_a   1.000
_cell.length_b   1.000
_cell.length_c   1.000
_cell.angle_alpha   90.00
_cell.angle_beta   90.00
_cell.angle_gamma   90.00
#
_symmetry.space_group_name_H-M   'P 1'
#
loop_
_entity.id
_entity.type
_entity.pdbx_description
1 polymer ?
#
loop_
_entity_poly.entity_id
_entity_poly.type
_entity_poly.pdbx_seq_one_letter_code
_entity_poly.pdbx_strand_id
1 'polypeptide(L)' 'MAWKQLFENWADALPKITALYPHVDAVALQRFRGNRSLFVAYLAATHDLTLREAEEGVDDMLMRFGRCAMTRPEAA' A
#
# COMPACT_ATOMS: atom_id res chain seq x y z
N MET A 1 0.66 -9.98 4.89
CA MET A 1 0.58 -10.26 3.43
C MET A 1 1.94 -10.00 2.83
N ALA A 2 2.39 -10.75 1.82
CA ALA A 2 3.65 -10.43 1.14
C ALA A 2 3.44 -9.25 0.17
N TRP A 3 4.42 -8.35 0.04
CA TRP A 3 4.39 -7.23 -0.92
C TRP A 3 4.05 -7.70 -2.34
N LYS A 4 4.56 -8.86 -2.74
CA LYS A 4 4.29 -9.49 -4.04
C LYS A 4 2.79 -9.73 -4.28
N GLN A 5 2.06 -10.19 -3.26
CA GLN A 5 0.61 -10.43 -3.36
C GLN A 5 -0.19 -9.12 -3.40
N LEU A 6 0.28 -8.08 -2.69
CA LEU A 6 -0.31 -6.74 -2.78
C LEU A 6 -0.15 -6.16 -4.20
N PHE A 7 1.02 -6.38 -4.82
CA PHE A 7 1.30 -5.98 -6.20
C PHE A 7 0.42 -6.71 -7.23
N GLU A 8 0.12 -8.00 -7.02
CA GLU A 8 -0.78 -8.75 -7.90
C GLU A 8 -2.20 -8.15 -7.88
N ASN A 9 -2.66 -7.70 -6.70
CA ASN A 9 -3.94 -7.04 -6.50
C ASN A 9 -3.85 -5.50 -6.38
N TRP A 10 -2.85 -4.88 -7.01
CA TRP A 10 -2.54 -3.45 -6.83
C TRP A 10 -3.73 -2.52 -7.12
N ALA A 11 -4.54 -2.86 -8.13
CA ALA A 11 -5.71 -2.09 -8.52
C ALA A 11 -6.79 -2.05 -7.42
N ASP A 12 -6.99 -3.16 -6.70
CA ASP A 12 -7.92 -3.24 -5.57
C ASP A 12 -7.33 -2.64 -4.28
N ALA A 13 -6.01 -2.72 -4.13
CA ALA A 13 -5.29 -2.15 -3.01
C ALA A 13 -5.23 -0.62 -3.06
N LEU A 14 -5.03 -0.03 -4.26
CA LEU A 14 -4.92 1.42 -4.48
C LEU A 14 -5.97 2.27 -3.73
N PRO A 15 -7.29 2.04 -3.90
CA PRO A 15 -8.30 2.85 -3.21
C PRO A 15 -8.22 2.72 -1.67
N LYS A 16 -7.83 1.55 -1.16
CA LYS A 16 -7.63 1.31 0.26
C LYS A 16 -6.37 2.02 0.78
N ILE A 17 -5.29 2.06 -0.03
CA ILE A 17 -4.05 2.77 0.30
C ILE A 17 -4.30 4.28 0.33
N THR A 18 -5.00 4.84 -0.65
CA THR A 18 -5.36 6.27 -0.68
C THR A 18 -6.30 6.65 0.45
N ALA A 19 -7.14 5.72 0.92
CA ALA A 19 -7.96 5.94 2.11
C ALA A 19 -7.15 5.88 3.41
N LEU A 20 -6.08 5.10 3.45
CA LEU A 20 -5.20 4.97 4.63
C LEU A 20 -4.23 6.16 4.75
N TYR A 21 -3.73 6.64 3.61
CA TYR A 21 -2.78 7.74 3.50
C TYR A 21 -3.44 8.90 2.76
N PRO A 22 -4.13 9.81 3.46
CA PRO A 22 -4.57 11.05 2.84
C PRO A 22 -3.32 11.79 2.31
N HIS A 23 -3.42 12.43 1.14
CA HIS A 23 -2.35 13.15 0.42
C HIS A 23 -1.49 12.32 -0.57
N VAL A 24 -1.61 10.99 -0.62
CA VAL A 24 -0.94 10.22 -1.68
C VAL A 24 -1.71 10.26 -2.99
N ASP A 25 -1.00 10.40 -4.11
CA ASP A 25 -1.60 10.42 -5.44
C ASP A 25 -1.67 9.01 -6.05
N ALA A 26 -2.90 8.53 -6.31
CA ALA A 26 -3.14 7.22 -6.92
C ALA A 26 -2.43 7.04 -8.27
N VAL A 27 -2.29 8.11 -9.06
CA VAL A 27 -1.61 8.09 -10.36
C VAL A 27 -0.10 7.93 -10.18
N ALA A 28 0.48 8.58 -9.17
CA ALA A 28 1.88 8.38 -8.81
C ALA A 28 2.11 6.95 -8.32
N LEU A 29 1.22 6.44 -7.46
CA LEU A 29 1.28 5.07 -6.94
C LEU A 29 1.17 4.00 -8.05
N GLN A 30 0.39 4.25 -9.11
CA GLN A 30 0.37 3.36 -10.28
C GLN A 30 1.72 3.27 -10.98
N ARG A 31 2.50 4.36 -11.04
CA ARG A 31 3.85 4.36 -11.65
C ARG A 31 4.87 3.58 -10.83
N PHE A 32 4.69 3.52 -9.52
CA PHE A 32 5.58 2.79 -8.61
C PHE A 32 5.19 1.32 -8.44
N ARG A 33 4.22 0.82 -9.22
CA ARG A 33 3.73 -0.55 -9.15
C ARG A 33 4.90 -1.56 -9.25
N GLY A 34 5.08 -2.34 -8.17
CA GLY A 34 6.13 -3.37 -8.08
C GLY A 34 7.41 -2.91 -7.40
N ASN A 35 7.62 -1.60 -7.22
CA ASN A 35 8.82 -1.04 -6.58
C ASN A 35 8.53 -0.62 -5.13
N ARG A 36 8.73 -1.54 -4.17
CA ARG A 36 8.56 -1.25 -2.72
C ARG A 36 9.40 -0.05 -2.29
N SER A 37 10.66 0.01 -2.70
CA SER A 37 11.57 1.09 -2.29
C SER A 37 11.14 2.47 -2.79
N LEU A 38 10.61 2.57 -4.02
CA LEU A 38 10.05 3.82 -4.53
C LEU A 38 8.77 4.22 -3.80
N PHE A 39 7.91 3.24 -3.49
CA PHE A 39 6.71 3.47 -2.70
C PHE A 39 7.05 4.00 -1.30
N VAL A 40 7.99 3.38 -0.60
CA VAL A 40 8.48 3.81 0.72
C VAL A 40 9.07 5.22 0.64
N ALA A 41 9.95 5.49 -0.34
CA ALA A 41 10.56 6.81 -0.50
C ALA A 41 9.53 7.90 -0.81
N TYR A 42 8.52 7.58 -1.62
CA TYR A 42 7.41 8.48 -1.91
C TYR A 42 6.56 8.75 -0.66
N LEU A 43 6.26 7.71 0.12
CA LEU A 43 5.51 7.84 1.37
C LEU A 43 6.26 8.71 2.38
N ALA A 44 7.57 8.47 2.51
CA ALA A 44 8.48 9.26 3.34
C ALA A 44 8.45 10.74 2.96
N ALA A 45 8.62 11.04 1.67
CA ALA A 45 8.60 12.42 1.17
C ALA A 45 7.22 13.09 1.28
N THR A 46 6.13 12.33 1.12
CA THR A 46 4.75 12.87 1.13
C THR A 46 4.28 13.18 2.55
N HIS A 47 4.70 12.39 3.54
CA HIS A 47 4.28 12.51 4.93
C HIS A 47 5.35 13.11 5.86
N ASP A 48 6.45 13.61 5.31
CA ASP A 48 7.61 14.11 6.08
C ASP A 48 8.14 13.08 7.10
N LEU A 49 8.16 11.81 6.70
CA LEU A 49 8.64 10.69 7.53
C LEU A 49 10.08 10.34 7.14
N THR A 50 10.80 9.73 8.08
CA THR A 50 12.05 9.05 7.75
C THR A 50 11.80 7.80 6.91
N LEU A 51 12.80 7.37 6.13
CA LEU A 51 12.70 6.12 5.36
C LEU A 51 12.33 4.92 6.24
N ARG A 52 12.86 4.87 7.47
CA ARG A 52 12.55 3.81 8.43
C ARG A 52 11.08 3.82 8.84
N GLU A 53 10.54 4.98 9.21
CA GLU A 53 9.13 5.11 9.60
C GLU A 53 8.18 4.80 8.43
N ALA A 54 8.57 5.20 7.22
CA ALA A 54 7.84 4.82 6.03
C ALA A 54 7.86 3.30 5.81
N GLU A 55 9.02 2.64 5.95
CA GLU A 55 9.10 1.17 5.87
C GLU A 55 8.21 0.48 6.91
N GLU A 56 8.27 0.93 8.16
CA GLU A 56 7.41 0.42 9.23
C GLU A 56 5.92 0.61 8.90
N GLY A 57 5.55 1.78 8.38
CA GLY A 57 4.19 2.07 7.92
C GLY A 57 3.74 1.13 6.78
N VAL A 58 4.62 0.82 5.83
CA VAL A 58 4.34 -0.13 4.75
C VAL A 58 4.18 -1.56 5.29
N ASP A 59 5.00 -1.97 6.25
CA ASP A 59 4.88 -3.29 6.88
C ASP A 59 3.58 -3.41 7.70
N ASP A 60 3.23 -2.39 8.47
CA ASP A 60 1.95 -2.31 9.19
C ASP A 60 0.75 -2.35 8.24
N MET A 61 0.85 -1.62 7.13
CA MET A 61 -0.11 -1.67 6.05
C MET A 61 -0.23 -3.11 5.52
N LEU A 62 0.86 -3.75 5.13
CA LEU A 62 0.86 -5.14 4.63
C LEU A 62 0.28 -6.15 5.63
N MET A 63 0.48 -5.93 6.93
CA MET A 63 -0.19 -6.71 7.98
C MET A 63 -1.70 -6.43 8.01
N ARG A 64 -2.13 -5.17 7.92
CA ARG A 64 -3.53 -4.77 7.92
C ARG A 64 -4.28 -5.29 6.69
N PHE A 65 -3.67 -5.22 5.50
CA PHE A 65 -4.23 -5.79 4.27
C PHE A 65 -4.27 -7.31 4.31
N GLY A 66 -3.27 -7.96 4.91
CA GLY A 66 -3.30 -9.41 5.14
C GLY A 66 -4.44 -9.85 6.07
N ARG A 67 -4.77 -9.03 7.07
CA ARG A 67 -5.96 -9.23 7.92
C ARG A 67 -7.27 -8.83 7.23
N CYS A 68 -7.21 -7.97 6.22
CA CYS A 68 -8.36 -7.53 5.42
C CYS A 68 -8.70 -8.50 4.28
N ALA A 69 -7.87 -9.52 4.05
CA ALA A 69 -8.13 -10.61 3.11
C ALA A 69 -9.18 -11.59 3.65
N MET A 70 -10.39 -11.13 4.01
CA MET A 70 -11.61 -11.96 4.19
C MET A 70 -12.89 -11.12 4.10
N THR A 71 -13.10 -10.41 3.00
CA THR A 71 -14.46 -10.22 2.47
C THR A 71 -14.46 -10.56 0.99
N ARG A 72 -14.20 -11.83 0.70
CA ARG A 72 -14.75 -12.44 -0.51
C ARG A 72 -16.26 -12.53 -0.27
N PRO A 73 -17.14 -11.89 -1.06
CA PRO A 73 -18.52 -12.33 -1.09
C PRO A 73 -18.47 -13.73 -1.70
N GLU A 74 -18.67 -14.75 -0.88
CA GLU A 74 -19.07 -16.06 -1.37
C GLU A 74 -20.44 -15.86 -2.00
N ALA A 75 -20.45 -15.60 -3.30
CA ALA A 75 -21.65 -15.50 -4.10
C ALA A 75 -21.93 -16.87 -4.72
N ALA A 76 -23.02 -17.46 -4.22
CA ALA A 76 -23.87 -18.52 -4.79
C ALA A 76 -23.31 -19.95 -4.85
#